data_AF-A0A077HKJ5-F1
#
_entry.id   AF-A0A077HKJ5-F1
#
_cell.length_a   1.000
_cell.length_b   1.000
_cell.length_c   1.000
_cell.angle_alpha   90.00
_cell.angle_beta   90.00
_cell.angle_gamma   90.00
#
_symmetry.space_group_name_H-M   'P 1'
#
loop_
_entity.id
_entity.type
_entity.pdbx_description
1 polymer ?
#
loop_
_entity_poly.entity_id
_entity_poly.type
_entity_poly.pdbx_seq_one_letter_code
_entity_poly.pdbx_strand_id
1 'polypeptide(L)' 'MANNIDFSIIRERALRNIREDLLTEFAGQFDALEINDAFDAVLRTHRKTASIEDFIPVLVEAEMRDRFRDGELFPSAA' A
#
# COMPACT_ATOMS: atom_id res chain seq x y z
N MET A 1 22.41 -14.98 -20.26
CA MET A 1 22.21 -15.40 -18.86
C MET A 1 21.36 -14.33 -18.21
N ALA A 2 20.11 -14.63 -17.84
CA ALA A 2 19.27 -13.66 -17.15
C ALA A 2 19.78 -13.51 -15.71
N ASN A 3 20.14 -12.30 -15.31
CA ASN A 3 20.48 -12.00 -13.93
C ASN A 3 19.17 -12.09 -13.13
N ASN A 4 18.99 -13.17 -12.38
CA ASN A 4 17.78 -13.44 -11.63
C ASN A 4 17.80 -12.60 -10.34
N ILE A 5 17.70 -11.28 -10.49
CA ILE A 5 17.62 -10.34 -9.37
C ILE A 5 16.29 -10.58 -8.68
N ASP A 6 16.35 -10.97 -7.41
CA ASP A 6 15.16 -11.11 -6.58
C ASP A 6 14.70 -9.73 -6.09
N PHE A 7 13.72 -9.16 -6.78
CA PHE A 7 13.12 -7.88 -6.42
C PHE A 7 12.19 -7.96 -5.21
N SER A 8 11.93 -9.15 -4.65
CA SER A 8 11.05 -9.30 -3.48
C SER A 8 11.56 -8.51 -2.27
N ILE A 9 12.88 -8.53 -2.01
CA ILE A 9 13.49 -7.79 -0.91
C ILE A 9 13.30 -6.28 -1.07
N ILE A 10 13.48 -5.78 -2.30
CA ILE A 10 13.33 -4.35 -2.62
C ILE A 10 11.85 -3.96 -2.47
N ARG A 11 10.94 -4.80 -2.95
CA ARG A 11 9.49 -4.58 -2.87
C ARG A 11 8.97 -4.56 -1.44
N GLU A 12 9.35 -5.51 -0.59
CA GLU A 12 8.95 -5.53 0.81
C GLU A 12 9.51 -4.33 1.58
N ARG A 13 10.74 -3.91 1.26
CA ARG A 13 11.31 -2.68 1.81
C ARG A 13 10.54 -1.44 1.37
N ALA A 14 10.18 -1.34 0.10
CA ALA A 14 9.38 -0.24 -0.43
C ALA A 14 8.00 -0.17 0.26
N LEU A 15 7.32 -1.30 0.40
CA LEU A 15 6.02 -1.38 1.09
C LEU A 15 6.10 -0.95 2.55
N ARG A 16 7.16 -1.35 3.27
CA ARG A 16 7.38 -0.90 4.65
C ARG A 16 7.60 0.60 4.72
N ASN A 17 8.47 1.14 3.86
CA ASN A 17 8.74 2.57 3.84
C ASN A 17 7.46 3.38 3.54
N ILE A 18 6.69 2.97 2.53
CA ILE A 18 5.40 3.63 2.19
C ILE A 18 4.46 3.60 3.39
N ARG A 19 4.34 2.47 4.09
CA ARG A 19 3.50 2.37 5.29
C ARG A 19 3.94 3.35 6.38
N GLU A 20 5.23 3.41 6.67
CA GLU A 20 5.81 4.33 7.66
C GLU A 20 5.57 5.80 7.27
N ASP A 21 5.73 6.12 5.98
CA ASP A 21 5.48 7.47 5.44
C ASP A 21 4.01 7.86 5.59
N LEU A 22 3.07 6.98 5.21
CA LEU A 22 1.63 7.23 5.35
C LEU A 22 1.20 7.37 6.81
N LEU A 23 1.71 6.52 7.71
CA LEU A 23 1.45 6.64 9.15
C LEU A 23 1.94 7.98 9.68
N THR A 24 3.11 8.44 9.24
CA THR A 24 3.68 9.72 9.68
C THR A 24 2.92 10.91 9.12
N GLU A 25 2.55 10.86 7.84
CA GLU A 25 1.86 11.95 7.12
C GLU A 25 0.43 12.15 7.65
N PHE A 26 -0.26 11.06 8.03
CA PHE A 26 -1.69 11.09 8.37
C PHE A 26 -2.03 10.79 9.85
N ALA A 27 -1.03 10.68 10.75
CA ALA A 27 -1.22 10.37 12.18
C ALA A 27 -2.21 11.28 12.93
N GLY A 28 -2.49 12.49 12.43
CA GLY A 28 -3.46 13.42 13.03
C GLY A 28 -4.87 13.36 12.45
N GLN A 29 -5.08 12.61 11.36
CA GLN A 29 -6.36 12.54 10.64
C GLN A 29 -7.06 11.19 10.83
N PHE A 30 -6.28 10.11 10.85
CA PHE A 30 -6.76 8.74 11.03
C PHE A 30 -5.94 8.06 12.11
N ASP A 31 -6.54 7.08 12.78
CA ASP A 31 -5.76 6.31 13.75
C ASP A 31 -4.82 5.33 13.05
N ALA A 32 -3.72 4.99 13.73
CA ALA A 32 -2.70 4.12 13.16
C ALA A 32 -3.23 2.71 12.85
N LEU A 33 -4.23 2.21 13.58
CA LEU A 33 -4.82 0.90 13.33
C LEU A 33 -5.65 0.94 12.03
N GLU A 34 -6.47 1.98 11.83
CA GLU A 34 -7.23 2.21 10.61
C GLU A 34 -6.32 2.31 9.38
N ILE A 35 -5.22 3.06 9.47
CA ILE A 35 -4.24 3.18 8.38
C ILE A 35 -3.63 1.81 8.04
N ASN A 36 -3.23 1.04 9.05
CA ASN A 36 -2.64 -0.28 8.84
C ASN A 36 -3.64 -1.27 8.23
N ASP A 37 -4.87 -1.30 8.72
CA ASP A 37 -5.91 -2.21 8.22
C ASP A 37 -6.29 -1.87 6.76
N ALA A 38 -6.43 -0.59 6.44
CA ALA A 38 -6.67 -0.12 5.08
C ALA A 38 -5.51 -0.48 4.16
N PHE A 39 -4.27 -0.22 4.58
CA PHE A 39 -3.07 -0.56 3.83
C PHE A 39 -2.99 -2.07 3.53
N ASP A 40 -3.21 -2.92 4.53
CA ASP A 40 -3.16 -4.37 4.37
C ASP A 40 -4.29 -4.89 3.45
N ALA A 41 -5.46 -4.23 3.47
CA ALA A 41 -6.55 -4.53 2.55
C ALA A 41 -6.21 -4.16 1.08
N VAL A 42 -5.64 -2.97 0.86
CA VAL A 42 -5.19 -2.51 -0.46
C VAL A 42 -4.07 -3.42 -1.00
N LEU A 43 -3.05 -3.70 -0.18
CA LEU A 43 -1.95 -4.59 -0.54
C LEU A 43 -2.43 -5.99 -0.91
N ARG A 44 -3.35 -6.56 -0.12
CA ARG A 44 -3.94 -7.88 -0.41
C ARG A 44 -4.69 -7.87 -1.75
N THR A 45 -5.39 -6.80 -2.06
CA THR A 45 -6.15 -6.64 -3.32
C THR A 45 -5.22 -6.59 -4.52
N HIS A 46 -4.18 -5.77 -4.48
CA HIS A 46 -3.18 -5.69 -5.56
C HIS A 46 -2.40 -6.98 -5.71
N ARG A 47 -1.97 -7.64 -4.63
CA ARG A 47 -1.29 -8.94 -4.69
C ARG A 47 -2.14 -10.03 -5.36
N LYS A 48 -3.46 -10.01 -5.19
CA LYS A 48 -4.36 -11.00 -5.80
C LYS A 48 -4.56 -10.78 -7.31
N THR A 49 -4.41 -9.55 -7.78
CA THR A 49 -4.80 -9.15 -9.15
C THR A 49 -3.62 -8.80 -10.05
N ALA A 50 -2.47 -8.47 -9.47
CA ALA A 50 -1.29 -8.07 -10.22
C ALA A 50 -0.71 -9.22 -11.03
N SER A 51 -0.57 -9.00 -12.34
CA SER A 51 0.24 -9.87 -13.22
C SER A 51 1.73 -9.52 -13.17
N ILE A 52 2.07 -8.32 -12.71
CA ILE A 52 3.44 -7.83 -12.51
C ILE A 52 3.55 -7.27 -11.09
N GLU A 53 4.29 -7.96 -10.23
CA GLU A 53 4.36 -7.62 -8.80
C GLU A 53 5.23 -6.39 -8.50
N ASP A 54 6.14 -6.01 -9.40
CA ASP A 54 7.11 -4.93 -9.18
C ASP A 54 6.44 -3.55 -9.00
N PHE A 55 5.23 -3.38 -9.54
CA PHE A 55 4.46 -2.14 -9.44
C PHE A 55 3.52 -2.10 -8.23
N ILE A 56 3.39 -3.19 -7.46
CA ILE A 56 2.51 -3.25 -6.29
C ILE A 56 2.76 -2.09 -5.31
N PRO A 57 4.01 -1.71 -4.96
CA PRO A 57 4.23 -0.60 -4.04
C PRO A 57 3.61 0.71 -4.52
N VAL A 58 3.77 1.03 -5.81
CA VAL A 58 3.26 2.27 -6.41
C VAL A 58 1.72 2.27 -6.44
N LEU A 59 1.11 1.13 -6.78
CA LEU A 59 -0.34 0.99 -6.81
C LEU A 59 -0.96 1.12 -5.41
N VAL A 60 -0.32 0.51 -4.41
CA VAL A 60 -0.75 0.61 -3.00
C VAL A 60 -0.66 2.04 -2.51
N GLU A 61 0.46 2.73 -2.76
CA GLU A 61 0.61 4.13 -2.36
C GLU A 61 -0.45 5.02 -3.02
N ALA A 62 -0.64 4.89 -4.34
CA ALA A 62 -1.58 5.71 -5.09
C ALA A 62 -3.01 5.55 -4.56
N GLU A 63 -3.46 4.31 -4.35
CA GLU A 63 -4.81 4.04 -3.83
C GLU A 63 -4.97 4.50 -2.38
N MET A 64 -3.97 4.32 -1.53
CA MET A 64 -4.02 4.84 -0.16
C MET A 64 -4.12 6.36 -0.16
N ARG A 65 -3.32 7.07 -0.96
CA ARG A 65 -3.40 8.54 -1.09
C ARG A 65 -4.75 9.01 -1.62
N ASP A 66 -5.37 8.27 -2.52
CA ASP A 66 -6.72 8.54 -3.02
C ASP A 66 -7.76 8.44 -1.90
N ARG A 67 -7.73 7.34 -1.14
CA ARG A 67 -8.60 7.11 0.03
C ARG A 67 -8.42 8.17 1.12
N PHE A 68 -7.19 8.58 1.40
CA PHE A 68 -6.90 9.65 2.34
C PHE A 68 -7.48 10.99 1.89
N ARG A 69 -7.36 11.32 0.60
CA ARG A 69 -7.90 12.56 0.03
C ARG A 69 -9.42 12.61 0.13
N ASP A 70 -10.07 11.48 -0.10
CA ASP A 70 -11.53 11.38 -0.12
C ASP A 70 -12.12 11.20 1.30
N GLY A 71 -11.27 10.95 2.30
CA GLY A 71 -11.69 10.76 3.69
C GLY A 71 -12.24 9.36 3.98
N GLU A 72 -12.15 8.44 3.03
CA GLU A 72 -12.77 7.11 3.08
C GLU A 72 -11.70 6.01 2.96
N LEU A 73 -11.23 5.51 4.11
CA LEU A 73 -10.21 4.45 4.15
C LEU A 73 -10.70 3.07 3.74
N PHE A 74 -12.00 2.84 3.84
CA PHE A 74 -12.64 1.59 3.47
C PHE A 74 -13.75 1.91 2.48
N PRO A 75 -13.87 1.13 1.38
CA PRO A 75 -14.99 1.31 0.47
C PRO A 75 -16.29 1.14 1.28
N SER A 76 -17.19 2.11 1.18
CA SER A 76 -18.56 1.94 1.67
C SER A 76 -19.11 0.67 1.03
N ALA A 77 -19.54 -0.29 1.86
CA ALA A 77 -20.06 -1.55 1.36
C ALA A 77 -21.21 -1.26 0.39
N ALA A 78 -20.97 -1.51 -0.90
CA ALA A 78 -21.97 -1.42 -1.96
C ALA A 78 -22.91 -2.62 -1.94
#